data_AF-A0A7H8PWG1-F1
#
_entry.id   AF-A0A7H8PWG1-F1
#
_cell.length_a   1.000
_cell.length_b   1.000
_cell.length_c   1.000
_cell.angle_alpha   90.00
_cell.angle_beta   90.00
_cell.angle_gamma   90.00
#
_symmetry.space_group_name_H-M   'P 1'
#
loop_
_entity.id
_entity.type
_entity.pdbx_description
1 polymer ?
#
loop_
_entity_poly.entity_id
_entity_poly.type
_entity_poly.pdbx_seq_one_letter_code
_entity_poly.pdbx_strand_id
1 'polypeptide(L)'
;MGYALRALGPLVPALLICAIALPAQAQLSLESAVQLAREQDPQTAAAIAAAEATAETAVADSQWEDPKLKLGIANLPTDSFAFDDQPMTQKVIGISQKLPRGDSAALAGERGGHAAEAGFAGAADMALVLEREVGLAFLTLSEQLRVRELLMENRGWMQELVGYNRARLASAQIQSQQLLQSQLALARLDDRIAAVDGEINRARGTLSRWIGGAAWGALDATPPAWRDTRDWLAGQSLPVPMALLEQHPAVAASSARVAAERANVALAQEAYKPQFGVDFSYGQRDRTPMSDGSDFASVMVSFDLPLFRQNRQDRRLAASRARESAGILQHQNLLQQLHAELNSAVAMAQTLDRRRAEYREYLLPQAEATADAVLRGYASNTADLEAAIAARMDDIETQISAARLTYGYFRALARIRYFRAVEPDANIK
;
A
#
# COMPACT_ATOMS: atom_id res chain seq x y z
N MET A 1 55.51 40.56 -62.34
CA MET A 1 55.76 40.74 -60.90
C MET A 1 54.80 41.80 -60.39
N GLY A 2 53.68 41.38 -59.80
CA GLY A 2 52.59 42.27 -59.41
C GLY A 2 51.83 41.71 -58.22
N TYR A 3 51.62 42.58 -57.24
CA TYR A 3 51.04 42.36 -55.93
C TYR A 3 49.58 41.86 -55.96
N ALA A 4 49.18 41.06 -54.98
CA ALA A 4 47.79 40.98 -54.54
C ALA A 4 47.70 40.64 -53.04
N LEU A 5 47.19 41.61 -52.27
CA LEU A 5 46.68 41.46 -50.91
C LEU A 5 45.50 40.47 -50.85
N ARG A 6 45.42 39.67 -49.78
CA ARG A 6 44.14 39.10 -49.32
C ARG A 6 44.03 39.20 -47.80
N ALA A 7 42.86 39.70 -47.42
CA ALA A 7 42.46 40.14 -46.09
C ALA A 7 42.18 39.00 -45.11
N LEU A 8 42.52 39.26 -43.84
CA LEU A 8 42.07 38.52 -42.66
C LEU A 8 40.63 38.94 -42.32
N GLY A 9 39.72 37.97 -42.21
CA GLY A 9 38.39 38.14 -41.59
C GLY A 9 38.35 37.44 -40.22
N PRO A 10 37.68 38.02 -39.19
CA PRO A 10 37.63 37.43 -37.86
C PRO A 10 36.51 36.38 -37.75
N LEU A 11 36.85 35.20 -37.21
CA LEU A 11 35.93 34.15 -36.80
C LEU A 11 35.25 34.55 -35.48
N VAL A 12 33.94 34.77 -35.51
CA VAL A 12 33.08 34.88 -34.33
C VAL A 12 32.51 33.48 -34.04
N PRO A 13 32.69 32.90 -32.85
CA PRO A 13 31.98 31.68 -32.47
C PRO A 13 30.56 32.05 -32.01
N ALA A 14 29.55 31.57 -32.74
CA ALA A 14 28.16 31.66 -32.33
C ALA A 14 27.92 30.75 -31.11
N LEU A 15 27.77 31.38 -29.94
CA LEU A 15 27.35 30.74 -28.71
C LEU A 15 25.85 30.41 -28.84
N LEU A 16 25.53 29.16 -29.16
CA LEU A 16 24.18 28.60 -29.07
C LEU A 16 23.82 28.49 -27.58
N ILE A 17 23.17 29.53 -27.05
CA ILE A 17 22.47 29.47 -25.78
C ILE A 17 21.22 28.62 -26.02
N CYS A 18 21.32 27.32 -25.75
CA CYS A 18 20.15 26.48 -25.52
C CYS A 18 19.47 27.01 -24.25
N ALA A 19 18.45 27.84 -24.44
CA ALA A 19 17.49 28.13 -23.39
C ALA A 19 16.78 26.81 -23.06
N ILE A 20 17.24 26.14 -22.01
CA ILE A 20 16.45 25.10 -21.35
C ILE A 20 15.23 25.84 -20.80
N ALA A 21 14.12 25.75 -21.52
CA ALA A 21 12.82 26.10 -20.97
C ALA A 21 12.63 25.19 -19.75
N LEU A 22 12.79 25.75 -18.55
CA LEU A 22 12.31 25.13 -17.33
C LEU A 22 10.86 24.74 -17.62
N PRO A 23 10.49 23.46 -17.56
CA PRO A 23 9.09 23.09 -17.71
C PRO A 23 8.34 23.90 -16.67
N ALA A 24 7.34 24.69 -17.11
CA ALA A 24 6.37 25.28 -16.21
C ALA A 24 5.93 24.16 -15.28
N GLN A 25 6.25 24.30 -13.99
CA GLN A 25 6.13 23.22 -13.02
C GLN A 25 4.64 22.90 -12.91
N ALA A 26 4.20 21.89 -13.68
CA ALA A 26 2.82 21.48 -13.70
C ALA A 26 2.45 21.15 -12.25
N GLN A 27 1.37 21.77 -11.76
CA GLN A 27 0.89 21.52 -10.41
C GLN A 27 0.66 20.02 -10.25
N LEU A 28 1.16 19.44 -9.16
CA LEU A 28 1.02 18.01 -8.92
C LEU A 28 -0.46 17.68 -8.70
N SER A 29 -1.05 16.90 -9.61
CA SER A 29 -2.40 16.37 -9.45
C SER A 29 -2.41 15.12 -8.58
N LEU A 30 -3.59 14.73 -8.11
CA LEU A 30 -3.77 13.52 -7.32
C LEU A 30 -3.38 12.27 -8.11
N GLU A 31 -3.75 12.19 -9.38
CA GLU A 31 -3.44 11.06 -10.26
C GLU A 31 -1.93 10.92 -10.45
N SER A 32 -1.22 12.03 -10.68
CA SER A 32 0.24 12.04 -10.77
C SER A 32 0.91 11.67 -9.46
N ALA A 33 0.36 12.09 -8.31
CA ALA A 33 0.87 11.71 -7.00
C ALA A 33 0.72 10.20 -6.74
N VAL A 34 -0.42 9.61 -7.10
CA VAL A 34 -0.65 8.16 -6.99
C VAL A 34 0.29 7.38 -7.91
N GLN A 35 0.46 7.83 -9.16
CA GLN A 35 1.36 7.19 -10.10
C GLN A 35 2.81 7.21 -9.62
N LEU A 36 3.28 8.36 -9.14
CA LEU A 36 4.63 8.51 -8.60
C LEU A 36 4.84 7.62 -7.36
N ALA A 37 3.83 7.50 -6.49
CA ALA A 37 3.89 6.64 -5.32
C ALA A 37 3.95 5.15 -5.72
N ARG A 38 3.19 4.73 -6.73
CA ARG A 38 3.24 3.35 -7.26
C ARG A 38 4.62 3.00 -7.83
N GLU A 39 5.25 3.93 -8.55
CA GLU A 39 6.59 3.73 -9.11
C GLU A 39 7.69 3.67 -8.04
N GLN A 40 7.46 4.31 -6.89
CA GLN A 40 8.42 4.43 -5.79
C GLN A 40 8.10 3.52 -4.61
N ASP A 41 7.20 2.54 -4.73
CA ASP A 41 6.80 1.69 -3.60
C ASP A 41 7.64 0.40 -3.46
N PRO A 42 8.65 0.38 -2.57
CA PRO A 42 9.41 -0.83 -2.31
C PRO A 42 8.59 -1.90 -1.56
N GLN A 43 7.51 -1.55 -0.86
CA GLN A 43 6.76 -2.51 -0.05
C GLN A 43 5.98 -3.48 -0.94
N THR A 44 5.24 -2.97 -1.92
CA THR A 44 4.54 -3.82 -2.90
C THR A 44 5.53 -4.62 -3.74
N ALA A 45 6.64 -4.02 -4.20
CA ALA A 45 7.67 -4.74 -4.95
C ALA A 45 8.29 -5.90 -4.16
N ALA A 46 8.61 -5.68 -2.88
CA ALA A 46 9.12 -6.73 -1.99
C ALA A 46 8.09 -7.85 -1.75
N ALA A 47 6.81 -7.50 -1.62
CA ALA A 47 5.73 -8.47 -1.46
C ALA A 47 5.55 -9.36 -2.71
N ILE A 48 5.66 -8.78 -3.92
CA ILE A 48 5.63 -9.53 -5.18
C ILE A 48 6.83 -10.48 -5.25
N ALA A 49 8.05 -10.01 -4.99
CA ALA A 49 9.24 -10.86 -5.02
C ALA A 49 9.17 -12.01 -4.00
N ALA A 50 8.59 -11.77 -2.81
CA ALA A 50 8.36 -12.82 -1.82
C ALA A 50 7.31 -13.84 -2.27
N ALA A 51 6.26 -13.40 -2.98
CA ALA A 51 5.26 -14.28 -3.57
C ALA A 51 5.86 -15.14 -4.70
N GLU A 52 6.70 -14.56 -5.56
CA GLU A 52 7.45 -15.28 -6.60
C GLU A 52 8.39 -16.32 -5.99
N ALA A 53 9.15 -15.98 -4.95
CA ALA A 53 10.01 -16.92 -4.24
C ALA A 53 9.21 -18.08 -3.62
N THR A 54 8.00 -17.80 -3.14
CA THR A 54 7.08 -18.83 -2.63
C THR A 54 6.57 -19.73 -3.77
N ALA A 55 6.27 -19.17 -4.94
CA ALA A 55 5.87 -19.93 -6.12
C ALA A 55 6.98 -20.86 -6.62
N GLU A 56 8.22 -20.38 -6.69
CA GLU A 56 9.38 -21.20 -7.05
C GLU A 56 9.63 -22.31 -6.03
N THR A 57 9.49 -21.99 -4.73
CA THR A 57 9.57 -23.00 -3.66
C THR A 57 8.45 -24.03 -3.80
N ALA A 58 7.24 -23.64 -4.22
CA ALA A 58 6.14 -24.56 -4.45
C ALA A 58 6.46 -25.57 -5.57
N VAL A 59 7.06 -25.10 -6.67
CA VAL A 59 7.52 -25.98 -7.75
C VAL A 59 8.61 -26.92 -7.25
N ALA A 60 9.59 -26.42 -6.49
CA ALA A 60 10.65 -27.24 -5.91
C ALA A 60 10.10 -28.31 -4.93
N ASP A 61 9.20 -27.93 -4.02
CA ASP A 61 8.56 -28.82 -3.05
C ASP A 61 7.69 -29.90 -3.71
N SER A 62 7.26 -29.68 -4.97
CA SER A 62 6.50 -30.66 -5.76
C SER A 62 7.37 -31.77 -6.37
N GLN A 63 8.70 -31.63 -6.33
CA GLN A 63 9.63 -32.60 -6.87
C GLN A 63 10.00 -33.67 -5.83
N TRP A 64 10.57 -34.77 -6.32
CA TRP A 64 11.08 -35.82 -5.45
C TRP A 64 12.43 -35.41 -4.87
N GLU A 65 12.81 -35.97 -3.72
CA GLU A 65 14.17 -35.79 -3.19
C GLU A 65 15.20 -36.29 -4.20
N ASP A 66 16.38 -35.68 -4.24
CA ASP A 66 17.45 -36.13 -5.13
C ASP A 66 17.94 -37.55 -4.78
N PRO A 67 18.31 -38.37 -5.80
CA PRO A 67 18.97 -39.63 -5.55
C PRO A 67 20.34 -39.38 -4.90
N LYS A 68 20.68 -40.21 -3.91
CA LYS A 68 21.97 -40.12 -3.21
C LYS A 68 22.94 -41.15 -3.75
N LEU A 69 24.10 -40.69 -4.21
CA LEU A 69 25.22 -41.55 -4.55
C LEU A 69 25.93 -41.99 -3.25
N LYS A 70 26.15 -43.28 -3.11
CA LYS A 70 26.93 -43.91 -2.04
C LYS A 70 28.25 -44.37 -2.64
N LEU A 71 29.36 -43.90 -2.07
CA LEU A 71 30.71 -44.36 -2.37
C LEU A 71 31.36 -44.72 -1.04
N GLY A 72 31.93 -45.92 -0.93
CA GLY A 72 32.53 -46.34 0.32
C GLY A 72 33.27 -47.66 0.22
N ILE A 73 33.80 -48.08 1.35
CA ILE A 73 34.46 -49.38 1.50
C ILE A 73 33.72 -50.12 2.60
N ALA A 74 33.33 -51.36 2.33
CA ALA A 74 32.69 -52.22 3.30
C ALA A 74 33.68 -53.31 3.76
N ASN A 75 33.66 -53.62 5.06
CA ASN A 75 34.41 -54.72 5.67
C ASN A 75 35.94 -54.67 5.47
N LEU A 76 36.56 -53.49 5.43
CA LEU A 76 38.03 -53.36 5.37
C LEU A 76 38.69 -53.82 6.69
N PRO A 77 39.69 -54.72 6.67
CA PRO A 77 40.44 -55.11 7.86
C PRO A 77 41.14 -53.90 8.50
N THR A 78 41.05 -53.77 9.82
CA THR A 78 41.62 -52.62 10.57
C THR A 78 43.05 -52.84 11.05
N ASP A 79 43.57 -54.06 10.90
CA ASP A 79 44.93 -54.46 11.25
C ASP A 79 45.91 -54.26 10.09
N SER A 80 45.51 -54.62 8.85
CA SER A 80 46.35 -54.47 7.66
C SER A 80 45.93 -53.33 6.72
N PHE A 81 44.64 -52.95 6.72
CA PHE A 81 44.03 -52.06 5.73
C PHE A 81 44.21 -52.53 4.27
N ALA A 82 44.49 -53.82 4.07
CA ALA A 82 44.63 -54.41 2.75
C ALA A 82 43.26 -54.79 2.17
N PHE A 83 43.10 -54.59 0.86
CA PHE A 83 41.83 -54.88 0.16
C PHE A 83 41.69 -56.33 -0.28
N ASP A 84 42.80 -57.07 -0.31
CA ASP A 84 42.96 -58.44 -0.79
C ASP A 84 43.22 -59.48 0.33
N ASP A 85 43.25 -59.04 1.59
CA ASP A 85 43.43 -59.93 2.75
C ASP A 85 42.14 -60.70 3.10
N GLN A 86 41.00 -60.00 3.13
CA GLN A 86 39.73 -60.56 3.58
C GLN A 86 38.74 -60.70 2.41
N PRO A 87 38.14 -61.90 2.19
CA PRO A 87 37.17 -62.14 1.12
C PRO A 87 35.94 -61.22 1.15
N MET A 88 35.65 -60.59 2.28
CA MET A 88 34.46 -59.76 2.49
C MET A 88 34.70 -58.27 2.24
N THR A 89 35.95 -57.84 2.01
CA THR A 89 36.29 -56.45 1.72
C THR A 89 35.73 -56.03 0.36
N GLN A 90 35.01 -54.91 0.29
CA GLN A 90 34.37 -54.44 -0.95
C GLN A 90 34.56 -52.94 -1.15
N LYS A 91 34.83 -52.53 -2.38
CA LYS A 91 34.68 -51.14 -2.83
C LYS A 91 33.24 -50.98 -3.33
N VAL A 92 32.45 -50.17 -2.64
CA VAL A 92 31.01 -50.06 -2.83
C VAL A 92 30.66 -48.77 -3.57
N ILE A 93 29.93 -48.91 -4.67
CA ILE A 93 29.23 -47.82 -5.35
C ILE A 93 27.73 -48.13 -5.33
N GLY A 94 26.89 -47.15 -5.01
CA GLY A 94 25.45 -47.36 -4.98
C GLY A 94 24.65 -46.08 -5.15
N ILE A 95 23.37 -46.25 -5.44
CA ILE A 95 22.40 -45.16 -5.57
C ILE A 95 21.21 -45.49 -4.67
N SER A 96 20.75 -44.51 -3.91
CA SER A 96 19.54 -44.64 -3.10
C SER A 96 18.56 -43.52 -3.36
N GLN A 97 17.30 -43.86 -3.60
CA GLN A 97 16.23 -42.91 -3.85
C GLN A 97 15.12 -43.10 -2.81
N LYS A 98 14.69 -42.01 -2.19
CA LYS A 98 13.48 -42.00 -1.37
C LYS A 98 12.29 -41.58 -2.22
N LEU A 99 11.22 -42.36 -2.17
CA LEU A 99 9.97 -42.04 -2.83
C LEU A 99 9.11 -41.19 -1.88
N PRO A 100 8.35 -40.21 -2.38
CA PRO A 100 7.41 -39.45 -1.56
C PRO A 100 6.31 -40.34 -0.98
N ARG A 101 5.65 -39.88 0.08
CA ARG A 101 4.52 -40.60 0.68
C ARG A 101 3.27 -40.33 -0.12
N GLY A 102 2.83 -41.31 -0.92
CA GLY A 102 1.66 -41.13 -1.78
C GLY A 102 1.76 -39.84 -2.59
N ASP A 103 0.80 -38.93 -2.38
CA ASP A 103 0.69 -37.68 -3.13
C ASP A 103 1.35 -36.49 -2.39
N SER A 104 2.19 -36.76 -1.39
CA SER A 104 2.77 -35.71 -0.53
C SER A 104 3.57 -34.66 -1.28
N ALA A 105 4.24 -35.02 -2.38
CA ALA A 105 4.98 -34.05 -3.19
C ALA A 105 4.01 -33.12 -3.93
N ALA A 106 3.01 -33.66 -4.63
CA ALA A 106 1.99 -32.87 -5.32
C ALA A 106 1.25 -31.92 -4.36
N LEU A 107 0.80 -32.41 -3.21
CA LEU A 107 0.12 -31.62 -2.18
C LEU A 107 1.03 -30.54 -1.56
N ALA A 108 2.35 -30.76 -1.49
CA ALA A 108 3.31 -29.76 -1.02
C ALA A 108 3.42 -28.62 -2.03
N GLY A 109 3.42 -28.94 -3.33
CA GLY A 109 3.29 -28.00 -4.41
C GLY A 109 1.98 -27.22 -4.38
N GLU A 110 0.83 -27.89 -4.20
CA GLU A 110 -0.49 -27.22 -4.09
C GLU A 110 -0.54 -26.24 -2.92
N ARG A 111 -0.05 -26.66 -1.74
CA ARG A 111 0.08 -25.79 -0.57
C ARG A 111 0.91 -24.54 -0.87
N GLY A 112 2.08 -24.73 -1.48
CA GLY A 112 2.96 -23.62 -1.85
C GLY A 112 2.33 -22.71 -2.90
N GLY A 113 1.60 -23.28 -3.87
CA GLY A 113 0.88 -22.54 -4.90
C GLY A 113 -0.21 -21.64 -4.30
N HIS A 114 -1.03 -22.16 -3.40
CA HIS A 114 -2.02 -21.35 -2.67
C HIS A 114 -1.37 -20.30 -1.76
N ALA A 115 -0.21 -20.59 -1.16
CA ALA A 115 0.53 -19.61 -0.39
C ALA A 115 1.09 -18.47 -1.27
N ALA A 116 1.57 -18.79 -2.48
CA ALA A 116 2.01 -17.81 -3.46
C ALA A 116 0.83 -16.96 -3.98
N GLU A 117 -0.31 -17.57 -4.29
CA GLU A 117 -1.55 -16.89 -4.65
C GLU A 117 -1.98 -15.89 -3.56
N ALA A 118 -1.91 -16.30 -2.29
CA ALA A 118 -2.15 -15.42 -1.16
C ALA A 118 -1.17 -14.25 -1.08
N GLY A 119 0.10 -14.48 -1.45
CA GLY A 119 1.13 -13.46 -1.55
C GLY A 119 0.82 -12.43 -2.63
N PHE A 120 0.49 -12.88 -3.85
CA PHE A 120 0.14 -11.99 -4.97
C PHE A 120 -1.13 -11.19 -4.70
N ALA A 121 -2.19 -11.83 -4.20
CA ALA A 121 -3.42 -11.13 -3.82
C ALA A 121 -3.18 -10.14 -2.66
N GLY A 122 -2.28 -10.48 -1.72
CA GLY A 122 -1.83 -9.57 -0.67
C GLY A 122 -1.08 -8.36 -1.21
N ALA A 123 -0.21 -8.54 -2.22
CA ALA A 123 0.48 -7.44 -2.88
C ALA A 123 -0.50 -6.53 -3.65
N ALA A 124 -1.53 -7.10 -4.29
CA ALA A 124 -2.59 -6.33 -4.92
C ALA A 124 -3.38 -5.49 -3.90
N ASP A 125 -3.69 -6.03 -2.72
CA ASP A 125 -4.31 -5.27 -1.63
C ASP A 125 -3.40 -4.12 -1.14
N MET A 126 -2.09 -4.37 -1.00
CA MET A 126 -1.11 -3.33 -0.63
C MET A 126 -1.10 -2.16 -1.61
N ALA A 127 -1.21 -2.44 -2.92
CA ALA A 127 -1.32 -1.39 -3.93
C ALA A 127 -2.59 -0.55 -3.72
N LEU A 128 -3.74 -1.17 -3.43
CA LEU A 128 -4.99 -0.44 -3.14
C LEU A 128 -4.90 0.39 -1.86
N VAL A 129 -4.26 -0.15 -0.82
CA VAL A 129 -3.99 0.58 0.43
C VAL A 129 -3.10 1.79 0.14
N LEU A 130 -2.05 1.64 -0.66
CA LEU A 130 -1.16 2.73 -1.04
C LEU A 130 -1.92 3.86 -1.75
N GLU A 131 -2.77 3.55 -2.72
CA GLU A 131 -3.60 4.56 -3.40
C GLU A 131 -4.51 5.31 -2.43
N ARG A 132 -5.15 4.57 -1.52
CA ARG A 132 -6.01 5.15 -0.49
C ARG A 132 -5.21 6.09 0.41
N GLU A 133 -4.06 5.66 0.93
CA GLU A 133 -3.25 6.47 1.85
C GLU A 133 -2.68 7.71 1.16
N VAL A 134 -2.20 7.59 -0.07
CA VAL A 134 -1.74 8.73 -0.88
C VAL A 134 -2.89 9.69 -1.14
N GLY A 135 -4.07 9.19 -1.51
CA GLY A 135 -5.27 10.01 -1.72
C GLY A 135 -5.71 10.75 -0.46
N LEU A 136 -5.71 10.07 0.69
CA LEU A 136 -6.02 10.69 1.98
C LEU A 136 -5.01 11.78 2.35
N ALA A 137 -3.72 11.53 2.18
CA ALA A 137 -2.65 12.49 2.46
C ALA A 137 -2.73 13.71 1.53
N PHE A 138 -2.93 13.48 0.22
CA PHE A 138 -3.08 14.53 -0.79
C PHE A 138 -4.30 15.41 -0.51
N LEU A 139 -5.46 14.82 -0.22
CA LEU A 139 -6.68 15.57 0.11
C LEU A 139 -6.58 16.32 1.44
N THR A 140 -5.80 15.80 2.40
CA THR A 140 -5.52 16.51 3.66
C THR A 140 -4.65 17.75 3.41
N LEU A 141 -3.60 17.63 2.59
CA LEU A 141 -2.78 18.77 2.19
C LEU A 141 -3.59 19.80 1.40
N SER A 142 -4.41 19.34 0.45
CA SER A 142 -5.30 20.18 -0.35
C SER A 142 -6.27 20.98 0.53
N GLU A 143 -6.84 20.35 1.57
CA GLU A 143 -7.68 21.03 2.55
C GLU A 143 -6.93 22.17 3.24
N GLN A 144 -5.72 21.91 3.76
CA GLN A 144 -4.97 22.94 4.49
C GLN A 144 -4.54 24.09 3.57
N LEU A 145 -4.19 23.80 2.32
CA LEU A 145 -3.89 24.82 1.31
C LEU A 145 -5.12 25.71 1.05
N ARG A 146 -6.32 25.11 0.91
CA ARG A 146 -7.56 25.87 0.72
C ARG A 146 -7.93 26.70 1.96
N VAL A 147 -7.73 26.16 3.17
CA VAL A 147 -7.95 26.91 4.41
C VAL A 147 -7.01 28.11 4.49
N ARG A 148 -5.73 27.93 4.15
CA ARG A 148 -4.77 29.03 4.11
C ARG A 148 -5.16 30.11 3.11
N GLU A 149 -5.62 29.73 1.93
CA GLU A 149 -6.11 30.66 0.91
C GLU A 149 -7.25 31.54 1.47
N LEU A 150 -8.27 30.93 2.07
CA LEU A 150 -9.39 31.65 2.70
C LEU A 150 -8.94 32.60 3.81
N LEU A 151 -7.99 32.18 4.65
CA LEU A 151 -7.42 33.03 5.71
C LEU A 151 -6.61 34.21 5.13
N MET A 152 -5.88 33.99 4.04
CA MET A 152 -5.12 35.04 3.34
C MET A 152 -6.05 36.06 2.67
N GLU A 153 -7.16 35.62 2.07
CA GLU A 153 -8.20 36.51 1.54
C GLU A 153 -8.79 37.39 2.66
N ASN A 154 -9.12 36.78 3.81
CA ASN A 154 -9.61 37.49 4.98
C ASN A 154 -8.58 38.48 5.55
N ARG A 155 -7.30 38.12 5.48
CA ARG A 155 -6.20 38.97 5.94
C ARG A 155 -6.12 40.25 5.13
N GLY A 156 -6.24 40.17 3.81
CA GLY A 156 -6.29 41.34 2.94
C GLY A 156 -7.38 42.33 3.36
N TRP A 157 -8.60 41.82 3.59
CA TRP A 157 -9.71 42.62 4.09
C TRP A 157 -9.44 43.25 5.46
N MET A 158 -8.89 42.48 6.42
CA MET A 158 -8.61 42.98 7.76
C MET A 158 -7.52 44.07 7.75
N GLN A 159 -6.54 43.97 6.85
CA GLN A 159 -5.54 45.02 6.64
C GLN A 159 -6.17 46.32 6.13
N GLU A 160 -7.13 46.23 5.21
CA GLU A 160 -7.89 47.39 4.73
C GLU A 160 -8.71 48.03 5.85
N LEU A 161 -9.37 47.23 6.69
CA LEU A 161 -10.12 47.71 7.86
C LEU A 161 -9.22 48.47 8.84
N VAL A 162 -8.03 47.95 9.15
CA VAL A 162 -7.05 48.65 10.01
C VAL A 162 -6.62 49.98 9.37
N GLY A 163 -6.40 50.01 8.06
CA GLY A 163 -6.09 51.24 7.31
C GLY A 163 -7.21 52.27 7.37
N TYR A 164 -8.45 51.84 7.16
CA TYR A 164 -9.65 52.65 7.27
C TYR A 164 -9.82 53.24 8.67
N ASN A 165 -9.68 52.41 9.71
CA ASN A 165 -9.78 52.87 11.10
C ASN A 165 -8.66 53.84 11.47
N ARG A 166 -7.44 53.66 10.95
CA ARG A 166 -6.35 54.63 11.14
C ARG A 166 -6.70 56.00 10.56
N ALA A 167 -7.26 56.05 9.36
CA ALA A 167 -7.71 57.30 8.75
C ALA A 167 -8.82 57.97 9.58
N ARG A 168 -9.82 57.19 10.03
CA ARG A 168 -10.90 57.70 10.88
C ARG A 168 -10.42 58.23 12.22
N LEU A 169 -9.44 57.58 12.84
CA LEU A 169 -8.83 58.04 14.09
C LEU A 169 -8.10 59.38 13.89
N ALA A 170 -7.37 59.54 12.78
CA ALA A 170 -6.68 60.79 12.45
C ALA A 170 -7.67 61.97 12.28
N SER A 171 -8.88 61.69 11.81
CA SER A 171 -9.99 62.65 11.72
C SER A 171 -10.88 62.73 12.98
N ALA A 172 -10.49 62.09 14.09
CA ALA A 172 -11.24 62.02 15.35
C ALA A 172 -12.68 61.44 15.24
N GLN A 173 -12.93 60.59 14.24
CA GLN A 173 -14.23 59.96 14.00
C GLN A 173 -14.43 58.63 14.77
N ILE A 174 -13.35 58.05 15.29
CA ILE A 174 -13.36 56.84 16.12
C ILE A 174 -12.40 57.00 17.30
N GLN A 175 -12.53 56.14 18.30
CA GLN A 175 -11.63 56.11 19.46
C GLN A 175 -10.39 55.24 19.21
N SER A 176 -9.30 55.49 19.94
CA SER A 176 -8.06 54.69 19.85
C SER A 176 -8.30 53.20 20.17
N GLN A 177 -9.24 52.90 21.06
CA GLN A 177 -9.67 51.54 21.38
C GLN A 177 -10.11 50.75 20.12
N GLN A 178 -10.86 51.37 19.22
CA GLN A 178 -11.36 50.72 18.01
C GLN A 178 -10.21 50.39 17.04
N LEU A 179 -9.22 51.27 16.91
CA LEU A 179 -8.01 50.95 16.15
C LEU A 179 -7.25 49.76 16.76
N LEU A 180 -7.02 49.78 18.07
CA LEU A 180 -6.32 48.69 18.77
C LEU A 180 -7.07 47.35 18.64
N GLN A 181 -8.40 47.36 18.69
CA GLN A 181 -9.23 46.17 18.47
C GLN A 181 -9.05 45.58 17.07
N SER A 182 -9.08 46.42 16.02
CA SER A 182 -8.84 45.95 14.64
C SER A 182 -7.42 45.41 14.44
N GLN A 183 -6.41 46.02 15.08
CA GLN A 183 -5.03 45.53 15.05
C GLN A 183 -4.88 44.19 15.77
N LEU A 184 -5.54 44.00 16.92
CA LEU A 184 -5.54 42.74 17.63
C LEU A 184 -6.23 41.63 16.81
N ALA A 185 -7.33 41.95 16.12
CA ALA A 185 -8.01 41.01 15.23
C ALA A 185 -7.11 40.57 14.07
N LEU A 186 -6.38 41.51 13.43
CA LEU A 186 -5.39 41.19 12.41
C LEU A 186 -4.26 40.29 12.95
N ALA A 187 -3.71 40.62 14.13
CA ALA A 187 -2.63 39.84 14.74
C ALA A 187 -3.08 38.40 15.08
N ARG A 188 -4.32 38.21 15.53
CA ARG A 188 -4.90 36.86 15.76
C ARG A 188 -5.06 36.08 14.46
N LEU A 189 -5.41 36.76 13.37
CA LEU A 189 -5.51 36.14 12.05
C LEU A 189 -4.13 35.72 11.52
N ASP A 190 -3.09 36.56 11.73
CA ASP A 190 -1.70 36.24 11.40
C ASP A 190 -1.20 34.99 12.16
N ASP A 191 -1.47 34.90 13.47
CA ASP A 191 -1.16 33.71 14.28
C ASP A 191 -1.84 32.45 13.75
N ARG A 192 -3.11 32.56 13.36
CA ARG A 192 -3.87 31.44 12.79
C ARG A 192 -3.35 30.99 11.42
N ILE A 193 -2.88 31.91 10.59
CA ILE A 193 -2.20 31.58 9.33
C ILE A 193 -0.91 30.81 9.61
N ALA A 194 -0.11 31.26 10.57
CA ALA A 194 1.11 30.56 10.97
C ALA A 194 0.82 29.14 11.49
N ALA A 195 -0.28 28.95 12.23
CA ALA A 195 -0.71 27.62 12.66
C ALA A 195 -1.06 26.71 11.47
N VAL A 196 -1.81 27.21 10.48
CA VAL A 196 -2.15 26.44 9.26
C VAL A 196 -0.91 26.16 8.41
N ASP A 197 0.06 27.07 8.35
CA ASP A 197 1.36 26.82 7.70
C ASP A 197 2.11 25.64 8.35
N GLY A 198 2.03 25.52 9.68
CA GLY A 198 2.51 24.35 10.41
C GLY A 198 1.81 23.05 9.98
N GLU A 199 0.48 23.08 9.87
CA GLU A 199 -0.32 21.94 9.41
C GLU A 199 -0.03 21.55 7.95
N ILE A 200 0.20 22.53 7.07
CA ILE A 200 0.62 22.30 5.68
C ILE A 200 1.96 21.56 5.67
N ASN A 201 2.94 22.01 6.43
CA ASN A 201 4.25 21.36 6.49
C ASN A 201 4.16 19.94 7.05
N ARG A 202 3.29 19.70 8.05
CA ARG A 202 3.00 18.37 8.56
C ARG A 202 2.35 17.46 7.51
N ALA A 203 1.39 17.98 6.76
CA ALA A 203 0.72 17.25 5.68
C ALA A 203 1.68 16.95 4.51
N ARG A 204 2.54 17.90 4.13
CA ARG A 204 3.63 17.68 3.16
C ARG A 204 4.60 16.59 3.62
N GLY A 205 4.99 16.59 4.90
CA GLY A 205 5.84 15.54 5.47
C GLY A 205 5.19 14.14 5.43
N THR A 206 3.86 14.07 5.62
CA THR A 206 3.12 12.80 5.49
C THR A 206 3.09 12.33 4.03
N LEU A 207 2.82 13.24 3.09
CA LEU A 207 2.79 12.92 1.66
C LEU A 207 4.19 12.60 1.10
N SER A 208 5.26 13.22 1.64
CA SER A 208 6.63 12.99 1.19
C SER A 208 7.14 11.59 1.49
N ARG A 209 6.48 10.85 2.40
CA ARG A 209 6.74 9.41 2.57
C ARG A 209 6.54 8.64 1.26
N TRP A 210 5.55 9.03 0.47
CA TRP A 210 5.12 8.30 -0.72
C TRP A 210 5.71 8.84 -2.02
N ILE A 211 5.92 10.15 -2.11
CA ILE A 211 6.35 10.83 -3.36
C ILE A 211 7.62 11.67 -3.20
N GLY A 212 8.30 11.55 -2.04
CA GLY A 212 9.55 12.24 -1.76
C GLY A 212 9.46 13.76 -1.89
N GLY A 213 10.44 14.35 -2.57
CA GLY A 213 10.56 15.80 -2.77
C GLY A 213 9.40 16.44 -3.52
N ALA A 214 8.67 15.68 -4.35
CA ALA A 214 7.52 16.20 -5.10
C ALA A 214 6.41 16.74 -4.19
N ALA A 215 6.29 16.20 -2.97
CA ALA A 215 5.35 16.68 -1.94
C ALA A 215 5.60 18.12 -1.49
N TRP A 216 6.75 18.72 -1.82
CA TRP A 216 7.11 20.11 -1.46
C TRP A 216 6.88 21.10 -2.62
N GLY A 217 6.47 20.63 -3.80
CA GLY A 217 6.14 21.46 -4.95
C GLY A 217 4.76 22.12 -4.89
N ALA A 218 4.42 22.81 -5.98
CA ALA A 218 3.06 23.30 -6.21
C ALA A 218 2.11 22.11 -6.44
N LEU A 219 0.92 22.18 -5.85
CA LEU A 219 -0.07 21.11 -5.87
C LEU A 219 -1.40 21.66 -6.37
N ASP A 220 -2.08 20.88 -7.20
CA ASP A 220 -3.45 21.20 -7.60
C ASP A 220 -4.38 20.79 -6.46
N ALA A 221 -4.86 21.78 -5.69
CA ALA A 221 -5.72 21.54 -4.55
C ALA A 221 -7.18 21.21 -4.96
N THR A 222 -7.48 21.20 -6.26
CA THR A 222 -8.83 20.92 -6.76
C THR A 222 -9.22 19.48 -6.46
N PRO A 223 -10.36 19.24 -5.79
CA PRO A 223 -10.80 17.87 -5.57
C PRO A 223 -11.07 17.12 -6.88
N PRO A 224 -10.73 15.83 -6.97
CA PRO A 224 -10.91 15.03 -8.17
C PRO A 224 -12.39 14.87 -8.50
N ALA A 225 -12.72 14.61 -9.77
CA ALA A 225 -14.10 14.42 -10.16
C ALA A 225 -14.70 13.11 -9.63
N TRP A 226 -14.01 11.96 -9.72
CA TRP A 226 -14.50 10.64 -9.29
C TRP A 226 -16.00 10.40 -9.56
N ARG A 227 -16.44 10.65 -10.80
CA ARG A 227 -17.85 10.51 -11.22
C ARG A 227 -18.35 9.08 -10.99
N ASP A 228 -17.55 8.12 -11.42
CA ASP A 228 -17.71 6.68 -11.18
C ASP A 228 -18.02 6.33 -9.70
N THR A 229 -17.32 6.96 -8.74
CA THR A 229 -17.51 6.68 -7.31
C THR A 229 -18.78 7.31 -6.76
N ARG A 230 -19.10 8.51 -7.24
CA ARG A 230 -20.31 9.23 -6.83
C ARG A 230 -21.58 8.57 -7.36
N ASP A 231 -21.55 8.14 -8.63
CA ASP A 231 -22.68 7.46 -9.26
C ASP A 231 -22.97 6.12 -8.58
N TRP A 232 -21.92 5.35 -8.26
CA TRP A 232 -22.07 4.13 -7.47
C TRP A 232 -22.64 4.39 -6.09
N LEU A 233 -22.14 5.43 -5.38
CA LEU A 233 -22.59 5.79 -4.03
C LEU A 233 -24.07 6.19 -4.01
N ALA A 234 -24.54 6.89 -5.05
CA ALA A 234 -25.93 7.30 -5.18
C ALA A 234 -26.91 6.11 -5.26
N GLY A 235 -26.44 4.97 -5.79
CA GLY A 235 -27.20 3.73 -5.85
C GLY A 235 -27.15 2.87 -4.57
N GLN A 236 -26.34 3.22 -3.57
CA GLN A 236 -26.15 2.39 -2.39
C GLN A 236 -27.15 2.70 -1.27
N SER A 237 -27.60 1.64 -0.61
CA SER A 237 -28.31 1.69 0.68
C SER A 237 -27.48 0.99 1.77
N LEU A 238 -27.68 1.40 3.02
CA LEU A 238 -27.01 0.79 4.17
C LEU A 238 -27.92 -0.28 4.81
N PRO A 239 -27.37 -1.45 5.19
CA PRO A 239 -25.99 -1.89 4.96
C PRO A 239 -25.73 -2.24 3.49
N VAL A 240 -24.51 -1.97 3.02
CA VAL A 240 -24.07 -2.34 1.67
C VAL A 240 -24.05 -3.87 1.54
N PRO A 241 -24.41 -4.47 0.39
CA PRO A 241 -24.32 -5.92 0.21
C PRO A 241 -22.90 -6.46 0.41
N MET A 242 -22.74 -7.49 1.25
CA MET A 242 -21.44 -8.10 1.55
C MET A 242 -20.78 -8.75 0.32
N ALA A 243 -21.59 -9.18 -0.66
CA ALA A 243 -21.13 -9.77 -1.92
C ALA A 243 -20.18 -8.86 -2.72
N LEU A 244 -20.23 -7.54 -2.51
CA LEU A 244 -19.32 -6.59 -3.15
C LEU A 244 -17.86 -6.76 -2.70
N LEU A 245 -17.62 -7.44 -1.57
CA LEU A 245 -16.28 -7.68 -1.03
C LEU A 245 -15.66 -9.00 -1.51
N GLU A 246 -16.43 -9.88 -2.15
CA GLU A 246 -15.94 -11.22 -2.53
C GLU A 246 -14.75 -11.16 -3.49
N GLN A 247 -14.72 -10.14 -4.35
CA GLN A 247 -13.64 -9.93 -5.33
C GLN A 247 -12.47 -9.12 -4.76
N HIS A 248 -12.56 -8.65 -3.51
CA HIS A 248 -11.57 -7.78 -2.92
C HIS A 248 -10.22 -8.52 -2.70
N PRO A 249 -9.05 -7.94 -3.03
CA PRO A 249 -7.79 -8.68 -3.00
C PRO A 249 -7.40 -9.19 -1.60
N ALA A 250 -7.74 -8.44 -0.55
CA ALA A 250 -7.57 -8.93 0.83
C ALA A 250 -8.38 -10.21 1.12
N VAL A 251 -9.60 -10.31 0.57
CA VAL A 251 -10.49 -11.47 0.73
C VAL A 251 -9.96 -12.65 -0.10
N ALA A 252 -9.50 -12.39 -1.32
CA ALA A 252 -8.83 -13.39 -2.16
C ALA A 252 -7.57 -13.94 -1.47
N ALA A 253 -6.72 -13.07 -0.92
CA ALA A 253 -5.52 -13.45 -0.19
C ALA A 253 -5.85 -14.34 1.02
N SER A 254 -6.87 -13.96 1.79
CA SER A 254 -7.32 -14.76 2.92
C SER A 254 -7.91 -16.11 2.50
N SER A 255 -8.65 -16.16 1.39
CA SER A 255 -9.22 -17.40 0.85
C SER A 255 -8.13 -18.36 0.40
N ALA A 256 -7.10 -17.86 -0.29
CA ALA A 256 -5.93 -18.64 -0.70
C ALA A 256 -5.13 -19.17 0.51
N ARG A 257 -5.01 -18.40 1.61
CA ARG A 257 -4.41 -18.91 2.86
C ARG A 257 -5.20 -20.07 3.45
N VAL A 258 -6.53 -20.00 3.44
CA VAL A 258 -7.39 -21.11 3.90
C VAL A 258 -7.20 -22.34 3.00
N ALA A 259 -7.07 -22.15 1.68
CA ALA A 259 -6.77 -23.24 0.75
C ALA A 259 -5.40 -23.88 1.02
N ALA A 260 -4.37 -23.08 1.33
CA ALA A 260 -3.05 -23.60 1.74
C ALA A 260 -3.14 -24.44 3.04
N GLU A 261 -3.95 -24.02 4.01
CA GLU A 261 -4.16 -24.79 5.25
C GLU A 261 -4.94 -26.09 5.01
N ARG A 262 -5.87 -26.12 4.05
CA ARG A 262 -6.52 -27.36 3.61
C ARG A 262 -5.51 -28.35 2.99
N ALA A 263 -4.62 -27.87 2.13
CA ALA A 263 -3.54 -28.68 1.58
C ALA A 263 -2.59 -29.18 2.68
N ASN A 264 -2.30 -28.37 3.71
CA ASN A 264 -1.56 -28.82 4.91
C ASN A 264 -2.26 -29.96 5.67
N VAL A 265 -3.59 -29.95 5.75
CA VAL A 265 -4.36 -31.04 6.36
C VAL A 265 -4.24 -32.31 5.53
N ALA A 266 -4.32 -32.21 4.20
CA ALA A 266 -4.12 -33.34 3.29
C ALA A 266 -2.68 -33.91 3.40
N LEU A 267 -1.65 -33.06 3.44
CA LEU A 267 -0.26 -33.46 3.68
C LEU A 267 -0.09 -34.21 5.01
N ALA A 268 -0.75 -33.74 6.07
CA ALA A 268 -0.70 -34.40 7.35
C ALA A 268 -1.38 -35.79 7.32
N GLN A 269 -2.31 -36.04 6.40
CA GLN A 269 -2.92 -37.36 6.16
C GLN A 269 -1.98 -38.27 5.37
N GLU A 270 -1.24 -37.76 4.39
CA GLU A 270 -0.22 -38.54 3.66
C GLU A 270 0.90 -39.06 4.59
N ALA A 271 1.17 -38.37 5.70
CA ALA A 271 2.14 -38.81 6.70
C ALA A 271 1.80 -40.15 7.38
N TYR A 272 0.58 -40.70 7.18
CA TYR A 272 0.19 -42.03 7.64
C TYR A 272 0.59 -43.14 6.65
N LYS A 273 0.88 -42.81 5.39
CA LYS A 273 1.34 -43.78 4.39
C LYS A 273 2.83 -44.07 4.60
N PRO A 274 3.28 -45.32 4.38
CA PRO A 274 4.71 -45.65 4.46
C PRO A 274 5.49 -44.91 3.38
N GLN A 275 6.70 -44.47 3.71
CA GLN A 275 7.65 -43.90 2.78
C GLN A 275 8.63 -44.97 2.34
N PHE A 276 8.67 -45.24 1.04
CA PHE A 276 9.55 -46.26 0.47
C PHE A 276 10.91 -45.66 0.09
N GLY A 277 11.97 -46.43 0.28
CA GLY A 277 13.30 -46.17 -0.22
C GLY A 277 13.80 -47.36 -1.01
N VAL A 278 14.41 -47.10 -2.16
CA VAL A 278 15.05 -48.14 -2.98
C VAL A 278 16.54 -47.86 -3.00
N ASP A 279 17.32 -48.88 -2.66
CA ASP A 279 18.77 -48.83 -2.60
C ASP A 279 19.35 -49.87 -3.55
N PHE A 280 20.16 -49.44 -4.50
CA PHE A 280 20.96 -50.30 -5.36
C PHE A 280 22.43 -50.10 -5.04
N SER A 281 23.19 -51.18 -4.86
CA SER A 281 24.64 -51.11 -4.66
C SER A 281 25.37 -52.22 -5.38
N TYR A 282 26.55 -51.88 -5.87
CA TYR A 282 27.53 -52.78 -6.47
C TYR A 282 28.80 -52.75 -5.63
N GLY A 283 29.23 -53.91 -5.16
CA GLY A 283 30.46 -54.12 -4.39
C GLY A 283 31.47 -54.86 -5.25
N GLN A 284 32.55 -54.16 -5.62
CA GLN A 284 33.70 -54.78 -6.28
C GLN A 284 34.62 -55.40 -5.23
N ARG A 285 35.10 -56.62 -5.47
CA ARG A 285 36.03 -57.32 -4.57
C ARG A 285 37.32 -57.70 -5.26
N ASP A 286 38.41 -57.58 -4.52
CA ASP A 286 39.72 -58.03 -5.00
C ASP A 286 39.85 -59.55 -4.77
N ARG A 287 40.69 -60.19 -5.58
CA ARG A 287 40.99 -61.62 -5.42
C ARG A 287 41.77 -61.83 -4.14
N THR A 288 41.41 -62.85 -3.37
CA THR A 288 42.11 -63.22 -2.15
C THR A 288 42.54 -64.68 -2.21
N PRO A 289 43.46 -65.16 -1.35
CA PRO A 289 43.82 -66.58 -1.31
C PRO A 289 42.63 -67.53 -1.04
N MET A 290 41.51 -66.99 -0.54
CA MET A 290 40.32 -67.75 -0.16
C MET A 290 39.11 -67.47 -1.08
N SER A 291 39.20 -66.57 -2.06
CA SER A 291 38.07 -66.15 -2.92
C SER A 291 38.53 -65.68 -4.30
N ASP A 292 37.74 -65.98 -5.33
CA ASP A 292 38.01 -65.64 -6.73
C ASP A 292 37.77 -64.16 -7.09
N GLY A 293 37.37 -63.35 -6.11
CA GLY A 293 37.10 -61.91 -6.28
C GLY A 293 35.78 -61.62 -6.97
N SER A 294 34.79 -62.52 -6.93
CA SER A 294 33.47 -62.26 -7.54
C SER A 294 32.78 -61.03 -6.94
N ASP A 295 32.25 -60.15 -7.80
CA ASP A 295 31.54 -58.94 -7.39
C ASP A 295 30.08 -59.23 -6.97
N PHE A 296 29.50 -58.35 -6.18
CA PHE A 296 28.11 -58.47 -5.72
C PHE A 296 27.26 -57.26 -6.06
N ALA A 297 26.03 -57.52 -6.51
CA ALA A 297 24.98 -56.53 -6.64
C ALA A 297 23.89 -56.77 -5.58
N SER A 298 23.39 -55.70 -4.98
CA SER A 298 22.34 -55.74 -3.96
C SER A 298 21.25 -54.73 -4.29
N VAL A 299 20.00 -55.15 -4.14
CA VAL A 299 18.81 -54.30 -4.18
C VAL A 299 18.12 -54.42 -2.84
N MET A 300 17.91 -53.31 -2.15
CA MET A 300 17.16 -53.26 -0.90
C MET A 300 15.97 -52.32 -1.06
N VAL A 301 14.84 -52.73 -0.49
CA VAL A 301 13.67 -51.87 -0.32
C VAL A 301 13.50 -51.62 1.15
N SER A 302 13.50 -50.36 1.55
CA SER A 302 13.24 -49.92 2.92
C SER A 302 11.90 -49.19 2.96
N PHE A 303 11.17 -49.29 4.07
CA PHE A 303 10.00 -48.46 4.33
C PHE A 303 9.83 -48.24 5.82
N ASP A 304 9.28 -47.09 6.20
CA ASP A 304 8.96 -46.85 7.60
C ASP A 304 7.58 -47.39 7.97
N LEU A 305 7.49 -47.97 9.18
CA LEU A 305 6.24 -48.51 9.70
C LEU A 305 5.75 -47.65 10.87
N PRO A 306 4.69 -46.84 10.70
CA PRO A 306 4.21 -45.94 11.74
C PRO A 306 3.42 -46.70 12.82
N LEU A 307 4.14 -47.33 13.76
CA LEU A 307 3.55 -48.10 14.87
C LEU A 307 3.02 -47.20 16.02
N PHE A 308 3.69 -46.09 16.31
CA PHE A 308 3.38 -45.19 17.45
C PHE A 308 2.72 -43.87 17.01
N ARG A 309 1.53 -43.96 16.38
CA ARG A 309 0.88 -42.81 15.72
C ARG A 309 0.27 -41.79 16.69
N GLN A 310 -0.22 -42.25 17.83
CA GLN A 310 -1.03 -41.48 18.78
C GLN A 310 -0.40 -40.15 19.23
N ASN A 311 0.91 -40.13 19.49
CA ASN A 311 1.62 -38.94 19.96
C ASN A 311 2.41 -38.22 18.86
N ARG A 312 2.29 -38.65 17.60
CA ARG A 312 3.03 -38.07 16.47
C ARG A 312 2.12 -37.70 15.31
N GLN A 313 1.67 -38.66 14.51
CA GLN A 313 0.82 -38.40 13.34
C GLN A 313 -0.55 -37.83 13.75
N ASP A 314 -1.19 -38.40 14.78
CA ASP A 314 -2.51 -37.96 15.24
C ASP A 314 -2.48 -36.53 15.77
N ARG A 315 -1.45 -36.20 16.57
CA ARG A 315 -1.24 -34.84 17.11
C ARG A 315 -0.91 -33.84 16.01
N ARG A 316 -0.12 -34.22 15.00
CA ARG A 316 0.19 -33.36 13.85
C ARG A 316 -1.05 -33.09 12.99
N LEU A 317 -1.86 -34.10 12.72
CA LEU A 317 -3.11 -33.94 11.99
C LEU A 317 -4.11 -33.06 12.76
N ALA A 318 -4.25 -33.28 14.07
CA ALA A 318 -5.09 -32.44 14.93
C ALA A 318 -4.62 -30.98 14.91
N ALA A 319 -3.30 -30.73 14.97
CA ALA A 319 -2.73 -29.39 14.85
C ALA A 319 -3.03 -28.74 13.49
N SER A 320 -2.88 -29.46 12.37
CA SER A 320 -3.22 -28.94 11.04
C SER A 320 -4.71 -28.59 10.93
N ARG A 321 -5.62 -29.44 11.43
CA ARG A 321 -7.07 -29.15 11.46
C ARG A 321 -7.41 -27.92 12.30
N ALA A 322 -6.73 -27.74 13.42
CA ALA A 322 -6.89 -26.55 14.25
C ALA A 322 -6.41 -25.28 13.52
N ARG A 323 -5.30 -25.35 12.77
CA ARG A 323 -4.81 -24.23 11.94
C ARG A 323 -5.78 -23.90 10.81
N GLU A 324 -6.32 -24.89 10.12
CA GLU A 324 -7.37 -24.69 9.10
C GLU A 324 -8.59 -23.99 9.71
N SER A 325 -9.08 -24.48 10.85
CA SER A 325 -10.22 -23.87 11.56
C SER A 325 -9.93 -22.42 11.96
N ALA A 326 -8.72 -22.13 12.45
CA ALA A 326 -8.29 -20.77 12.76
C ALA A 326 -8.26 -19.88 11.50
N GLY A 327 -7.76 -20.39 10.37
CA GLY A 327 -7.75 -19.68 9.09
C GLY A 327 -9.17 -19.31 8.61
N ILE A 328 -10.13 -20.24 8.74
CA ILE A 328 -11.54 -19.98 8.38
C ILE A 328 -12.13 -18.87 9.26
N LEU A 329 -11.87 -18.89 10.57
CA LEU A 329 -12.36 -17.87 11.49
C LEU A 329 -11.69 -16.50 11.24
N GLN A 330 -10.40 -16.49 10.91
CA GLN A 330 -9.69 -15.27 10.51
C GLN A 330 -10.27 -14.67 9.21
N HIS A 331 -10.59 -15.51 8.24
CA HIS A 331 -11.25 -15.09 7.00
C HIS A 331 -12.63 -14.44 7.27
N GLN A 332 -13.45 -15.07 8.11
CA GLN A 332 -14.75 -14.51 8.51
C GLN A 332 -14.59 -13.18 9.24
N ASN A 333 -13.60 -13.06 10.12
CA ASN A 333 -13.34 -11.81 10.84
C ASN A 333 -12.89 -10.70 9.88
N LEU A 334 -12.02 -11.00 8.90
CA LEU A 334 -11.61 -10.05 7.88
C LEU A 334 -12.81 -9.54 7.06
N LEU A 335 -13.70 -10.43 6.63
CA LEU A 335 -14.92 -10.03 5.91
C LEU A 335 -15.80 -9.09 6.74
N GLN A 336 -15.98 -9.39 8.03
CA GLN A 336 -16.74 -8.52 8.94
C GLN A 336 -16.08 -7.15 9.12
N GLN A 337 -14.75 -7.11 9.23
CA GLN A 337 -13.99 -5.86 9.34
C GLN A 337 -14.14 -5.00 8.07
N LEU A 338 -13.87 -5.57 6.90
CA LEU A 338 -13.99 -4.86 5.61
C LEU A 338 -15.43 -4.38 5.37
N HIS A 339 -16.43 -5.17 5.75
CA HIS A 339 -17.84 -4.77 5.63
C HIS A 339 -18.20 -3.62 6.56
N ALA A 340 -17.72 -3.64 7.81
CA ALA A 340 -17.90 -2.54 8.74
C ALA A 340 -17.22 -1.25 8.24
N GLU A 341 -16.01 -1.36 7.70
CA GLU A 341 -15.26 -0.24 7.13
C GLU A 341 -15.97 0.36 5.90
N LEU A 342 -16.44 -0.48 4.97
CA LEU A 342 -17.20 -0.04 3.80
C LEU A 342 -18.51 0.67 4.21
N ASN A 343 -19.27 0.08 5.12
CA ASN A 343 -20.51 0.69 5.64
C ASN A 343 -20.22 2.05 6.30
N SER A 344 -19.14 2.15 7.09
CA SER A 344 -18.71 3.40 7.71
C SER A 344 -18.33 4.46 6.68
N ALA A 345 -17.56 4.08 5.65
CA ALA A 345 -17.15 5.00 4.58
C ALA A 345 -18.36 5.51 3.77
N VAL A 346 -19.31 4.63 3.44
CA VAL A 346 -20.56 4.98 2.74
C VAL A 346 -21.44 5.90 3.60
N ALA A 347 -21.66 5.56 4.87
CA ALA A 347 -22.44 6.40 5.79
C ALA A 347 -21.83 7.81 5.96
N MET A 348 -20.50 7.87 6.08
CA MET A 348 -19.76 9.12 6.17
C MET A 348 -19.91 9.94 4.89
N ALA A 349 -19.73 9.34 3.72
CA ALA A 349 -19.86 10.02 2.44
C ALA A 349 -21.27 10.59 2.23
N GLN A 350 -22.32 9.79 2.49
CA GLN A 350 -23.72 10.23 2.39
C GLN A 350 -24.04 11.39 3.35
N THR A 351 -23.54 11.32 4.59
CA THR A 351 -23.75 12.38 5.58
C THR A 351 -23.05 13.68 5.18
N LEU A 352 -21.79 13.58 4.73
CA LEU A 352 -21.02 14.73 4.30
C LEU A 352 -21.60 15.36 3.04
N ASP A 353 -22.12 14.58 2.11
CA ASP A 353 -22.75 15.10 0.90
C ASP A 353 -23.99 15.95 1.21
N ARG A 354 -24.86 15.44 2.10
CA ARG A 354 -26.04 16.19 2.58
C ARG A 354 -25.65 17.51 3.25
N ARG A 355 -24.65 17.47 4.14
CA ARG A 355 -24.15 18.68 4.83
C ARG A 355 -23.52 19.67 3.86
N ARG A 356 -22.80 19.21 2.84
CA ARG A 356 -22.22 20.08 1.81
C ARG A 356 -23.31 20.79 1.00
N ALA A 357 -24.39 20.08 0.65
CA ALA A 357 -25.53 20.69 -0.03
C ALA A 357 -26.16 21.79 0.84
N GLU A 358 -26.40 21.53 2.12
CA GLU A 358 -26.94 22.51 3.07
C GLU A 358 -26.04 23.75 3.22
N TYR A 359 -24.72 23.56 3.34
CA TYR A 359 -23.77 24.68 3.40
C TYR A 359 -23.81 25.53 2.12
N ARG A 360 -23.85 24.88 0.96
CA ARG A 360 -23.86 25.56 -0.34
C ARG A 360 -25.16 26.32 -0.59
N GLU A 361 -26.30 25.76 -0.19
CA GLU A 361 -27.62 26.32 -0.50
C GLU A 361 -28.09 27.36 0.51
N TYR A 362 -27.69 27.24 1.79
CA TYR A 362 -28.22 28.08 2.87
C TYR A 362 -27.15 28.82 3.65
N LEU A 363 -26.19 28.11 4.25
CA LEU A 363 -25.28 28.73 5.23
C LEU A 363 -24.29 29.72 4.60
N LEU A 364 -23.68 29.37 3.47
CA LEU A 364 -22.72 30.25 2.79
C LEU A 364 -23.38 31.55 2.31
N PRO A 365 -24.50 31.53 1.55
CA PRO A 365 -25.16 32.77 1.15
C PRO A 365 -25.64 33.62 2.32
N GLN A 366 -26.12 33.01 3.41
CA GLN A 366 -26.59 33.74 4.59
C GLN A 366 -25.45 34.38 5.38
N ALA A 367 -24.32 33.67 5.55
CA ALA A 367 -23.15 34.20 6.23
C ALA A 367 -22.55 35.39 5.46
N GLU A 368 -22.42 35.25 4.13
CA GLU A 368 -21.97 36.32 3.24
C GLU A 368 -22.90 37.54 3.29
N ALA A 369 -24.22 37.34 3.13
CA ALA A 369 -25.20 38.43 3.18
C ALA A 369 -25.23 39.14 4.54
N THR A 370 -25.06 38.39 5.64
CA THR A 370 -25.00 38.94 7.00
C THR A 370 -23.74 39.78 7.19
N ALA A 371 -22.58 39.27 6.77
CA ALA A 371 -21.33 40.02 6.79
C ALA A 371 -21.48 41.32 5.99
N ASP A 372 -21.94 41.25 4.74
CA ASP A 372 -22.13 42.42 3.88
C ASP A 372 -23.08 43.47 4.48
N ALA A 373 -24.17 43.05 5.12
CA ALA A 373 -25.11 43.96 5.77
C ALA A 373 -24.46 44.69 6.96
N VAL A 374 -23.78 43.97 7.84
CA VAL A 374 -23.13 44.55 9.03
C VAL A 374 -21.94 45.43 8.64
N LEU A 375 -21.17 45.04 7.62
CA LEU A 375 -20.05 45.84 7.11
C LEU A 375 -20.50 47.17 6.50
N ARG A 376 -21.59 47.17 5.73
CA ARG A 376 -22.22 48.42 5.25
C ARG A 376 -22.75 49.27 6.39
N GLY A 377 -23.31 48.63 7.43
CA GLY A 377 -23.72 49.31 8.66
C GLY A 377 -22.54 50.01 9.35
N TYR A 378 -21.40 49.33 9.46
CA TYR A 378 -20.20 49.91 10.05
C TYR A 378 -19.64 51.09 9.25
N ALA A 379 -19.58 50.96 7.92
CA ALA A 379 -19.13 52.03 7.02
C ALA A 379 -20.04 53.27 7.08
N SER A 380 -21.34 53.08 7.34
CA SER A 380 -22.33 54.16 7.52
C SER A 380 -22.50 54.60 8.98
N ASN A 381 -21.67 54.10 9.90
CA ASN A 381 -21.69 54.42 11.33
C ASN A 381 -23.01 54.06 12.05
N THR A 382 -23.69 53.01 11.56
CA THR A 382 -24.94 52.46 12.12
C THR A 382 -24.77 51.10 12.79
N ALA A 383 -23.59 50.49 12.69
CA ALA A 383 -23.21 49.26 13.40
C ALA A 383 -21.84 49.41 14.07
N ASP A 384 -21.58 48.61 15.11
CA ASP A 384 -20.32 48.63 15.87
C ASP A 384 -19.19 47.85 15.18
N LEU A 385 -17.94 48.25 15.43
CA LEU A 385 -16.75 47.58 14.89
C LEU A 385 -16.67 46.11 15.29
N GLU A 386 -17.04 45.81 16.53
CA GLU A 386 -17.02 44.43 17.04
C GLU A 386 -17.97 43.53 16.25
N ALA A 387 -19.18 44.01 15.94
CA ALA A 387 -20.14 43.30 15.12
C ALA A 387 -19.61 43.08 13.70
N ALA A 388 -18.95 44.08 13.11
CA ALA A 388 -18.35 43.99 11.77
C ALA A 388 -17.22 42.95 11.71
N ILE A 389 -16.31 42.96 12.69
CA ILE A 389 -15.24 41.96 12.79
C ILE A 389 -15.84 40.57 13.01
N ALA A 390 -16.80 40.43 13.93
CA ALA A 390 -17.42 39.15 14.24
C ALA A 390 -18.15 38.56 13.02
N ALA A 391 -18.95 39.36 12.32
CA ALA A 391 -19.68 38.90 11.14
C ALA A 391 -18.74 38.45 10.01
N ARG A 392 -17.63 39.17 9.78
CA ARG A 392 -16.63 38.75 8.79
C ARG A 392 -15.87 37.49 9.21
N MET A 393 -15.57 37.33 10.50
CA MET A 393 -14.97 36.09 11.00
C MET A 393 -15.93 34.92 10.82
N ASP A 394 -17.22 35.09 11.11
CA ASP A 394 -18.24 34.05 10.97
C ASP A 394 -18.43 33.59 9.51
N ASP A 395 -18.44 34.53 8.56
CA ASP A 395 -18.41 34.23 7.12
C ASP A 395 -17.21 33.36 6.74
N ILE A 396 -16.00 33.74 7.16
CA ILE A 396 -14.79 32.97 6.86
C ILE A 396 -14.76 31.61 7.57
N GLU A 397 -15.25 31.51 8.81
CA GLU A 397 -15.41 30.22 9.48
C GLU A 397 -16.40 29.31 8.76
N THR A 398 -17.46 29.88 8.20
CA THR A 398 -18.45 29.16 7.40
C THR A 398 -17.82 28.63 6.11
N GLN A 399 -17.02 29.44 5.42
CA GLN A 399 -16.26 29.05 4.24
C GLN A 399 -15.23 27.96 4.55
N ILE A 400 -14.47 28.09 5.64
CA ILE A 400 -13.52 27.07 6.11
C ILE A 400 -14.24 25.77 6.43
N SER A 401 -15.39 25.84 7.09
CA SER A 401 -16.20 24.67 7.42
C SER A 401 -16.72 23.98 6.16
N ALA A 402 -17.18 24.74 5.15
CA ALA A 402 -17.60 24.19 3.86
C ALA A 402 -16.43 23.50 3.11
N ALA A 403 -15.24 24.09 3.14
CA ALA A 403 -14.03 23.49 2.57
C ALA A 403 -13.70 22.16 3.27
N ARG A 404 -13.66 22.14 4.61
CA ARG A 404 -13.43 20.92 5.41
C ARG A 404 -14.45 19.82 5.12
N LEU A 405 -15.73 20.17 4.99
CA LEU A 405 -16.77 19.21 4.61
C LEU A 405 -16.53 18.64 3.22
N THR A 406 -16.09 19.48 2.28
CA THR A 406 -15.78 19.07 0.91
C THR A 406 -14.61 18.09 0.87
N TYR A 407 -13.45 18.43 1.46
CA TYR A 407 -12.32 17.50 1.49
C TYR A 407 -12.60 16.27 2.36
N GLY A 408 -13.40 16.40 3.41
CA GLY A 408 -13.92 15.27 4.19
C GLY A 408 -14.72 14.29 3.32
N TYR A 409 -15.60 14.80 2.46
CA TYR A 409 -16.39 13.99 1.54
C TYR A 409 -15.49 13.25 0.56
N PHE A 410 -14.51 13.94 -0.05
CA PHE A 410 -13.57 13.29 -0.94
C PHE A 410 -12.70 12.27 -0.21
N ARG A 411 -12.29 12.49 1.05
CA ARG A 411 -11.61 11.44 1.83
C ARG A 411 -12.50 10.23 2.08
N ALA A 412 -13.81 10.42 2.27
CA ALA A 412 -14.76 9.31 2.36
C ALA A 412 -14.89 8.56 1.03
N LEU A 413 -14.93 9.28 -0.11
CA LEU A 413 -14.89 8.65 -1.44
C LEU A 413 -13.59 7.87 -1.67
N ALA A 414 -12.43 8.41 -1.30
CA ALA A 414 -11.14 7.71 -1.41
C ALA A 414 -11.15 6.38 -0.64
N ARG A 415 -11.78 6.35 0.55
CA ARG A 415 -11.97 5.11 1.32
C ARG A 415 -12.92 4.13 0.63
N ILE A 416 -13.97 4.61 -0.03
CA ILE A 416 -14.87 3.75 -0.82
C ILE A 416 -14.13 3.15 -2.01
N ARG A 417 -13.28 3.94 -2.68
CA ARG A 417 -12.50 3.49 -3.86
C ARG A 417 -11.62 2.28 -3.57
N TYR A 418 -11.04 2.19 -2.37
CA TYR A 418 -10.30 1.00 -1.91
C TYR A 418 -11.10 -0.29 -2.11
N PHE A 419 -12.40 -0.28 -1.80
CA PHE A 419 -13.27 -1.44 -1.95
C PHE A 419 -13.77 -1.67 -3.38
N ARG A 420 -13.60 -0.69 -4.28
CA ARG A 420 -14.14 -0.72 -5.65
C ARG A 420 -13.12 -0.94 -6.75
N ALA A 421 -11.83 -0.86 -6.44
CA ALA A 421 -10.75 -0.91 -7.43
C ALA A 421 -10.60 -2.26 -8.16
N VAL A 422 -11.51 -3.22 -7.95
CA VAL A 422 -11.59 -4.51 -8.65
C VAL A 422 -12.75 -4.58 -9.65
N GLU A 423 -13.56 -3.52 -9.81
CA GLU A 423 -14.48 -3.48 -10.96
C GLU A 423 -13.65 -3.50 -12.25
N PRO A 424 -13.80 -4.53 -13.12
CA PRO A 424 -13.09 -4.55 -14.39
C PRO A 424 -13.54 -3.31 -15.17
N ASP A 425 -12.58 -2.54 -15.67
CA ASP A 425 -12.82 -1.38 -16.52
C ASP A 425 -13.89 -1.74 -17.57
N ALA A 426 -15.11 -1.26 -17.37
CA ALA A 426 -16.18 -1.36 -18.37
C ALA A 426 -15.93 -0.40 -19.56
N ASN A 427 -14.79 0.28 -19.61
CA ASN A 427 -14.44 1.29 -20.61
C ASN A 427 -13.00 1.12 -21.15
N ILE A 428 -12.65 -0.10 -21.54
CA ILE A 428 -11.70 -0.30 -22.64
C ILE A 428 -12.52 -0.87 -23.82
N LYS A 429 -13.08 0.05 -24.61
CA LYS A 429 -13.57 -0.21 -25.97
C LYS A 429 -12.95 0.80 -26.91
#